data_AF-A0A368GKL9-F1
#
_entry.id   AF-A0A368GKL9-F1
#
_cell.length_a   1.000
_cell.length_b   1.000
_cell.length_c   1.000
_cell.angle_alpha   90.00
_cell.angle_beta   90.00
_cell.angle_gamma   90.00
#
_symmetry.space_group_name_H-M   'P 1'
#
loop_
_entity.id
_entity.type
_entity.pdbx_description
1 polymer ?
#
loop_
_entity_poly.entity_id
_entity_poly.type
_entity_poly.pdbx_seq_one_letter_code
_entity_poly.pdbx_strand_id
1 'polypeptide(L)'
;MEYLDNIKAVHIFENVPLDSIKQILHATAVLEALSLRFTQEERDCFSEKPFTEIFGEFFQDTMLKSLVEMLRKFGNEELTDKADEIENILPDLLDLESAERLPDKIGMQRVLCHGDLWSMNILWRENEKHLDLAALIDYQTAHMGCPASDLIRVFSSCLSGKDRRMHWEKLVEEFYGYLEEEVGDAEMPYTLEQVVSFFK
;
A
#
# COMPACT_ATOMS: atom_id res chain seq x y z
N MET A 1 -12.45 -0.09 -19.80
CA MET A 1 -12.99 -0.13 -18.43
C MET A 1 -14.49 -0.30 -18.55
N GLU A 2 -15.03 -1.41 -18.04
CA GLU A 2 -16.48 -1.64 -18.03
C GLU A 2 -17.14 -0.76 -16.99
N TYR A 3 -18.32 -0.23 -17.28
CA TYR A 3 -19.08 0.56 -16.33
C TYR A 3 -19.68 -0.35 -15.26
N LEU A 4 -19.47 0.00 -13.99
CA LEU A 4 -20.07 -0.69 -12.86
C LEU A 4 -21.20 0.16 -12.27
N ASP A 5 -22.43 -0.34 -12.38
CA ASP A 5 -23.60 0.24 -11.71
C ASP A 5 -23.52 0.07 -10.18
N ASN A 6 -24.21 0.93 -9.43
CA ASN A 6 -24.43 0.80 -7.97
C ASN A 6 -23.14 0.73 -7.12
N ILE A 7 -22.14 1.54 -7.47
CA ILE A 7 -20.92 1.67 -6.68
C ILE A 7 -21.08 2.73 -5.59
N LYS A 8 -20.63 2.38 -4.38
CA LYS A 8 -20.48 3.29 -3.24
C LYS A 8 -19.03 3.75 -3.12
N ALA A 9 -18.83 5.06 -3.08
CA ALA A 9 -17.57 5.64 -2.69
C ALA A 9 -17.41 5.56 -1.16
N VAL A 10 -16.23 5.15 -0.71
CA VAL A 10 -15.86 5.17 0.71
C VAL A 10 -14.62 6.04 0.84
N HIS A 11 -14.80 7.20 1.46
CA HIS A 11 -13.74 8.19 1.56
C HIS A 11 -12.70 7.83 2.62
N ILE A 12 -11.51 8.42 2.52
CA ILE A 12 -10.37 8.16 3.42
C ILE A 12 -10.65 8.48 4.91
N PHE A 13 -11.65 9.32 5.18
CA PHE A 13 -12.06 9.65 6.55
C PHE A 13 -13.13 8.71 7.10
N GLU A 14 -13.66 7.81 6.27
CA GLU A 14 -14.61 6.78 6.67
C GLU A 14 -13.86 5.51 7.09
N ASN A 15 -14.38 4.83 8.11
CA ASN A 15 -13.82 3.59 8.59
C ASN A 15 -14.48 2.41 7.88
N VAL A 16 -13.70 1.62 7.14
CA VAL A 16 -14.18 0.42 6.47
C VAL A 16 -14.44 -0.67 7.52
N PRO A 17 -15.60 -1.37 7.49
CA PRO A 17 -15.86 -2.49 8.38
C PRO A 17 -14.79 -3.59 8.27
N LEU A 18 -14.40 -4.18 9.41
CA LEU A 18 -13.33 -5.19 9.45
C LEU A 18 -13.62 -6.40 8.54
N ASP A 19 -14.87 -6.84 8.45
CA ASP A 19 -15.23 -7.96 7.56
C ASP A 19 -15.10 -7.60 6.07
N SER A 20 -15.26 -6.32 5.72
CA SER A 20 -15.01 -5.83 4.36
C SER A 20 -13.52 -5.72 4.06
N ILE A 21 -12.69 -5.37 5.05
CA ILE A 21 -11.22 -5.38 4.90
C ILE A 21 -10.70 -6.75 4.46
N LYS A 22 -11.25 -7.84 5.01
CA LYS A 22 -10.85 -9.21 4.65
C LYS A 22 -10.98 -9.51 3.16
N GLN A 23 -11.96 -8.93 2.48
CA GLN A 23 -12.13 -9.08 1.03
C GLN A 23 -10.98 -8.42 0.26
N ILE A 24 -10.51 -7.27 0.73
CA ILE A 24 -9.32 -6.60 0.16
C ILE A 24 -8.08 -7.46 0.41
N LEU A 25 -7.91 -7.96 1.63
CA LEU A 25 -6.77 -8.82 1.98
C LEU A 25 -6.71 -10.09 1.13
N HIS A 26 -7.85 -10.75 0.92
CA HIS A 26 -7.92 -11.92 0.05
C HIS A 26 -7.58 -11.56 -1.40
N ALA A 27 -8.12 -10.46 -1.93
CA ALA A 27 -7.78 -10.00 -3.29
C ALA A 27 -6.28 -9.67 -3.45
N THR A 28 -5.66 -9.05 -2.44
CA THR A 28 -4.21 -8.80 -2.41
C THR A 28 -3.43 -10.11 -2.38
N ALA A 29 -3.84 -11.09 -1.56
CA ALA A 29 -3.20 -12.40 -1.49
C ALA A 29 -3.26 -13.15 -2.83
N VAL A 30 -4.40 -13.09 -3.54
CA VAL A 30 -4.56 -13.64 -4.90
C VAL A 30 -3.57 -12.99 -5.87
N LEU A 31 -3.43 -11.66 -5.82
CA LEU A 31 -2.51 -10.92 -6.70
C LEU A 31 -1.05 -11.34 -6.46
N GLU A 32 -0.65 -11.44 -5.20
CA GLU A 32 0.70 -11.86 -4.83
C GLU A 32 0.98 -13.31 -5.26
N ALA A 33 0.08 -14.24 -4.92
CA ALA A 33 0.21 -15.65 -5.29
C ALA A 33 0.26 -15.85 -6.82
N LEU A 34 -0.53 -15.08 -7.58
CA LEU A 34 -0.49 -15.09 -9.04
C LEU A 34 0.89 -14.68 -9.57
N SER A 35 1.50 -13.66 -8.97
CA SER A 35 2.80 -13.13 -9.41
C SER A 35 3.95 -14.13 -9.23
N LEU A 36 3.83 -15.08 -8.30
CA LEU A 36 4.82 -16.15 -8.13
C LEU A 36 4.88 -17.10 -9.33
N ARG A 37 3.85 -17.09 -10.17
CA ARG A 37 3.73 -17.93 -11.37
C ARG A 37 4.17 -17.19 -12.64
N PHE A 38 4.57 -15.93 -12.53
CA PHE A 38 5.03 -15.16 -13.69
C PHE A 38 6.33 -15.71 -14.25
N THR A 39 6.41 -15.74 -15.57
CA THR A 39 7.67 -15.88 -16.32
C THR A 39 8.55 -14.65 -16.12
N GLN A 40 9.84 -14.75 -16.47
CA GLN A 40 10.72 -13.59 -16.38
C GLN A 40 10.24 -12.46 -17.29
N GLU A 41 9.75 -12.78 -18.49
CA GLU A 41 9.21 -11.80 -19.44
C GLU A 41 7.98 -11.05 -18.89
N GLU A 42 7.11 -11.76 -18.15
CA GLU A 42 5.97 -11.13 -17.47
C GLU A 42 6.42 -10.26 -16.30
N ARG A 43 7.42 -10.69 -15.52
CA ARG A 43 8.00 -9.87 -14.44
C ARG A 43 8.65 -8.60 -14.96
N ASP A 44 9.35 -8.67 -16.09
CA ASP A 44 10.05 -7.55 -16.72
C ASP A 44 9.10 -6.46 -17.25
N CYS A 45 7.79 -6.75 -17.33
CA CYS A 45 6.76 -5.74 -17.64
C CYS A 45 6.51 -4.76 -16.48
N PHE A 46 7.01 -5.06 -15.28
CA PHE A 46 6.79 -4.28 -14.06
C PHE A 46 8.12 -3.77 -13.51
N SER A 47 8.13 -2.54 -12.99
CA SER A 47 9.32 -1.99 -12.33
C SER A 47 9.65 -2.77 -11.05
N GLU A 48 10.94 -2.95 -10.75
CA GLU A 48 11.42 -3.41 -9.44
C GLU A 48 11.89 -2.24 -8.55
N LYS A 49 11.78 -1.01 -9.05
CA LYS A 49 12.26 0.22 -8.41
C LYS A 49 11.14 1.28 -8.37
N PRO A 50 10.02 0.99 -7.71
CA PRO A 50 8.85 1.87 -7.72
C PRO A 50 9.17 3.26 -7.16
N PHE A 51 10.00 3.37 -6.13
CA PHE A 51 10.23 4.65 -5.47
C PHE A 51 11.07 5.61 -6.31
N THR A 52 12.04 5.10 -7.07
CA THR A 52 12.90 5.92 -7.95
C THR A 52 12.37 6.03 -9.38
N GLU A 53 11.74 4.99 -9.94
CA GLU A 53 11.26 4.99 -11.34
C GLU A 53 9.82 5.50 -11.48
N ILE A 54 8.93 5.23 -10.51
CA ILE A 54 7.53 5.65 -10.57
C ILE A 54 7.32 6.92 -9.74
N PHE A 55 7.82 6.94 -8.50
CA PHE A 55 7.63 8.07 -7.59
C PHE A 55 8.80 9.08 -7.60
N GLY A 56 9.92 8.77 -8.24
CA GLY A 56 11.14 9.58 -8.14
C GLY A 56 10.96 11.01 -8.63
N GLU A 57 10.12 11.22 -9.64
CA GLU A 57 9.78 12.56 -10.13
C GLU A 57 9.05 13.41 -9.07
N PHE A 58 8.21 12.80 -8.23
CA PHE A 58 7.52 13.50 -7.15
C PHE A 58 8.46 13.92 -6.02
N PHE A 59 9.55 13.17 -5.81
CA PHE A 59 10.52 13.39 -4.74
C PHE A 59 11.77 14.14 -5.20
N GLN A 60 11.75 14.79 -6.36
CA GLN A 60 12.84 15.67 -6.77
C GLN A 60 12.98 16.85 -5.79
N ASP A 61 14.22 17.24 -5.48
CA ASP A 61 14.54 18.35 -4.58
C ASP A 61 13.74 19.63 -4.87
N THR A 62 13.53 19.94 -6.14
CA THR A 62 12.75 21.10 -6.59
C THR A 62 11.28 21.00 -6.19
N MET A 63 10.67 19.83 -6.36
CA MET A 63 9.28 19.55 -5.98
C MET A 63 9.12 19.55 -4.46
N LEU A 64 10.06 18.94 -3.73
CA LEU A 64 10.08 18.93 -2.27
C LEU A 64 10.20 20.33 -1.68
N LYS A 65 11.15 21.14 -2.18
CA LYS A 65 11.28 22.55 -1.76
C LYS A 65 10.01 23.33 -2.03
N SER A 66 9.39 23.12 -3.19
CA SER A 66 8.12 23.77 -3.54
C SER A 66 7.00 23.38 -2.57
N LEU A 67 6.94 22.12 -2.13
CA LEU A 67 5.97 21.63 -1.15
C LEU A 67 6.20 22.27 0.24
N VAL A 68 7.44 22.36 0.70
CA VAL A 68 7.77 23.03 1.97
C VAL A 68 7.45 24.53 1.90
N GLU A 69 7.81 25.22 0.82
CA GLU A 69 7.45 26.63 0.63
C GLU A 69 5.93 26.84 0.63
N MET A 70 5.19 25.89 0.04
CA MET A 70 3.74 25.91 0.04
C MET A 70 3.17 25.74 1.46
N LEU A 71 3.74 24.85 2.28
CA LEU A 71 3.37 24.70 3.70
C LEU A 71 3.61 25.99 4.50
N ARG A 72 4.75 26.66 4.29
CA ARG A 72 5.03 27.98 4.90
C ARG A 72 3.97 29.02 4.52
N LYS A 73 3.59 29.05 3.24
CA LYS A 73 2.60 30.01 2.72
C LYS A 73 1.17 29.73 3.22
N PHE A 74 0.76 28.47 3.32
CA PHE A 74 -0.59 28.12 3.78
C PHE A 74 -0.76 28.27 5.29
N GLY A 75 0.32 28.07 6.06
CA GLY A 75 0.27 28.09 7.52
C GLY A 75 0.49 29.44 8.19
N ASN A 76 0.72 30.52 7.44
CA ASN A 76 1.19 31.81 7.95
C ASN A 76 2.48 31.66 8.81
N GLU A 77 2.75 32.62 9.69
CA GLU A 77 3.92 32.57 10.60
C GLU A 77 3.87 31.33 11.54
N GLU A 78 2.69 30.80 11.85
CA GLU A 78 2.51 29.70 12.82
C GLU A 78 3.09 28.36 12.37
N LEU A 79 3.11 28.05 11.06
CA LEU A 79 3.68 26.80 10.56
C LEU A 79 5.10 26.97 9.98
N THR A 80 5.66 28.17 9.98
CA THR A 80 7.00 28.40 9.39
C THR A 80 8.05 27.55 10.10
N ASP A 81 8.11 27.62 11.42
CA ASP A 81 9.04 26.83 12.23
C ASP A 81 8.86 25.31 12.02
N LYS A 82 7.62 24.86 11.76
CA LYS A 82 7.31 23.44 11.51
C LYS A 82 7.66 23.01 10.09
N ALA A 83 7.48 23.87 9.10
CA ALA A 83 7.92 23.61 7.75
C ALA A 83 9.46 23.55 7.68
N ASP A 84 10.17 24.41 8.41
CA ASP A 84 11.62 24.37 8.54
C ASP A 84 12.09 23.06 9.20
N GLU A 85 11.39 22.62 10.27
CA GLU A 85 11.65 21.33 10.91
C GLU A 85 11.46 20.16 9.94
N ILE A 86 10.38 20.17 9.14
CA ILE A 86 10.14 19.17 8.08
C ILE A 86 11.26 19.19 7.04
N GLU A 87 11.64 20.36 6.53
CA GLU A 87 12.69 20.46 5.50
C GLU A 87 14.02 19.87 5.97
N ASN A 88 14.37 20.07 7.24
CA ASN A 88 15.60 19.53 7.81
C ASN A 88 15.59 17.99 7.93
N ILE A 89 14.42 17.36 8.09
CA ILE A 89 14.31 15.89 8.19
C ILE A 89 13.98 15.22 6.86
N LEU A 90 13.62 15.97 5.81
CA LEU A 90 13.28 15.39 4.50
C LEU A 90 14.35 14.45 3.93
N PRO A 91 15.67 14.74 4.01
CA PRO A 91 16.70 13.82 3.54
C PRO A 91 16.70 12.48 4.27
N ASP A 92 16.39 12.48 5.57
CA ASP A 92 16.30 11.26 6.37
C ASP A 92 14.98 10.50 6.13
N LEU A 93 13.92 11.23 5.79
CA LEU A 93 12.59 10.67 5.51
C LEU A 93 12.52 10.01 4.12
N LEU A 94 13.30 10.51 3.16
CA LEU A 94 13.21 10.14 1.73
C LEU A 94 14.43 9.35 1.26
N ASP A 95 14.79 8.29 1.99
CA ASP A 95 15.75 7.30 1.49
C ASP A 95 15.05 6.27 0.60
N LEU A 96 14.75 6.70 -0.63
CA LEU A 96 14.03 5.91 -1.63
C LEU A 96 14.76 4.60 -1.97
N GLU A 97 16.09 4.66 -2.13
CA GLU A 97 16.89 3.46 -2.42
C GLU A 97 16.85 2.44 -1.27
N SER A 98 16.91 2.90 -0.02
CA SER A 98 16.77 1.99 1.11
C SER A 98 15.37 1.40 1.19
N ALA A 99 14.33 2.18 0.89
CA ALA A 99 12.95 1.68 0.82
C ALA A 99 12.80 0.61 -0.27
N GLU A 100 13.40 0.81 -1.45
CA GLU A 100 13.40 -0.16 -2.55
C GLU A 100 14.07 -1.48 -2.17
N ARG A 101 15.23 -1.42 -1.51
CA ARG A 101 16.03 -2.61 -1.17
C ARG A 101 15.54 -3.32 0.09
N LEU A 102 14.56 -2.77 0.80
CA LEU A 102 14.08 -3.30 2.06
C LEU A 102 13.62 -4.77 1.98
N PRO A 103 12.76 -5.20 1.03
CA PRO A 103 12.38 -6.61 0.92
C PRO A 103 13.58 -7.53 0.72
N ASP A 104 14.55 -7.14 -0.11
CA ASP A 104 15.76 -7.94 -0.36
C ASP A 104 16.63 -8.07 0.90
N LYS A 105 16.78 -6.99 1.67
CA LYS A 105 17.59 -6.95 2.91
C LYS A 105 17.08 -7.90 3.98
N ILE A 106 15.77 -8.13 4.03
CA ILE A 106 15.15 -9.02 5.02
C ILE A 106 14.85 -10.41 4.45
N GLY A 107 15.19 -10.67 3.17
CA GLY A 107 15.01 -11.97 2.52
C GLY A 107 13.58 -12.27 2.10
N MET A 108 12.80 -11.25 1.74
CA MET A 108 11.49 -11.44 1.09
C MET A 108 11.67 -11.51 -0.43
N GLN A 109 10.98 -12.44 -1.08
CA GLN A 109 10.80 -12.41 -2.52
C GLN A 109 9.83 -11.28 -2.90
N ARG A 110 10.20 -10.54 -3.95
CA ARG A 110 9.34 -9.49 -4.52
C ARG A 110 8.12 -10.09 -5.19
N VAL A 111 6.96 -9.52 -4.89
CA VAL A 111 5.64 -9.91 -5.41
C VAL A 111 5.03 -8.76 -6.20
N LEU A 112 3.99 -9.03 -7.00
CA LEU A 112 3.25 -7.97 -7.66
C LEU A 112 2.42 -7.20 -6.63
N CYS A 113 2.78 -5.94 -6.41
CA CYS A 113 2.02 -4.99 -5.60
C CYS A 113 1.12 -4.15 -6.51
N HIS A 114 -0.04 -3.77 -6.01
CA HIS A 114 -0.87 -2.75 -6.63
C HIS A 114 -0.19 -1.38 -6.58
N GLY A 115 0.49 -1.06 -5.47
CA GLY A 115 1.35 0.12 -5.34
C GLY A 115 0.64 1.44 -5.05
N ASP A 116 -0.69 1.46 -5.05
CA ASP A 116 -1.52 2.57 -4.54
C ASP A 116 -2.87 2.03 -4.06
N LEU A 117 -2.86 1.00 -3.22
CA LEU A 117 -4.08 0.38 -2.71
C LEU A 117 -4.65 1.14 -1.51
N TRP A 118 -5.31 2.27 -1.76
CA TRP A 118 -5.98 3.10 -0.74
C TRP A 118 -7.49 3.17 -0.97
N SER A 119 -8.24 3.71 0.00
CA SER A 119 -9.71 3.65 0.05
C SER A 119 -10.43 4.07 -1.24
N MET A 120 -9.88 5.03 -2.00
CA MET A 120 -10.49 5.56 -3.23
C MET A 120 -10.19 4.70 -4.47
N ASN A 121 -9.22 3.79 -4.40
CA ASN A 121 -8.91 2.82 -5.45
C ASN A 121 -9.63 1.48 -5.21
N ILE A 122 -10.59 1.47 -4.28
CA ILE A 122 -11.40 0.31 -3.89
C ILE A 122 -12.87 0.65 -4.14
N LEU A 123 -13.49 -0.06 -5.07
CA LEU A 123 -14.90 0.11 -5.41
C LEU A 123 -15.75 -0.86 -4.60
N TRP A 124 -16.79 -0.34 -3.96
CA TRP A 124 -17.69 -1.12 -3.12
C TRP A 124 -19.10 -1.18 -3.71
N ARG A 125 -19.78 -2.30 -3.50
CA ARG A 125 -21.25 -2.38 -3.57
C ARG A 125 -21.79 -2.39 -2.15
N GLU A 126 -22.77 -1.54 -1.89
CA GLU A 126 -23.45 -1.55 -0.59
C GLU A 126 -24.67 -2.46 -0.63
N ASN A 127 -24.62 -3.53 0.17
CA ASN A 127 -25.73 -4.45 0.37
C ASN A 127 -26.21 -4.35 1.82
N GLU A 128 -27.26 -3.58 2.03
CA GLU A 128 -27.83 -3.22 3.35
C GLU A 128 -26.81 -2.53 4.29
N LYS A 129 -26.09 -3.34 5.10
CA LYS A 129 -25.09 -2.90 6.08
C LYS A 129 -23.69 -3.46 5.78
N HIS A 130 -23.52 -4.14 4.65
CA HIS A 130 -22.25 -4.74 4.24
C HIS A 130 -21.70 -4.01 3.03
N LEU A 131 -20.38 -3.83 3.02
CA LEU A 131 -19.65 -3.41 1.83
C LEU A 131 -19.02 -4.65 1.20
N ASP A 132 -19.45 -4.94 -0.03
CA ASP A 132 -18.91 -6.02 -0.85
C ASP A 132 -17.94 -5.45 -1.86
N LEU A 133 -16.74 -6.03 -1.93
CA LEU A 133 -15.70 -5.61 -2.83
C LEU A 133 -16.15 -5.81 -4.28
N ALA A 134 -16.27 -4.72 -5.02
CA ALA A 134 -16.70 -4.75 -6.42
C ALA A 134 -15.50 -4.85 -7.36
N ALA A 135 -14.47 -4.04 -7.12
CA ALA A 135 -13.22 -4.04 -7.88
C ALA A 135 -12.13 -3.27 -7.14
N LEU A 136 -10.88 -3.67 -7.38
CA LEU A 136 -9.70 -2.84 -7.18
C LEU A 136 -9.35 -2.18 -8.51
N ILE A 137 -9.03 -0.89 -8.51
CA ILE A 137 -8.80 -0.09 -9.72
C ILE A 137 -7.54 0.74 -9.60
N ASP A 138 -7.11 1.33 -10.72
CA ASP A 138 -5.97 2.25 -10.79
C ASP A 138 -4.60 1.60 -10.47
N TYR A 139 -4.26 0.58 -11.25
CA TYR A 139 -2.97 -0.14 -11.22
C TYR A 139 -1.82 0.64 -11.87
N GLN A 140 -1.89 1.96 -11.98
CA GLN A 140 -0.87 2.76 -12.68
C GLN A 140 0.51 2.70 -12.01
N THR A 141 0.55 2.36 -10.72
CA THR A 141 1.77 2.19 -9.93
C THR A 141 2.09 0.72 -9.62
N ALA A 142 1.47 -0.24 -10.32
CA ALA A 142 1.72 -1.66 -10.09
C ALA A 142 3.19 -2.03 -10.41
N HIS A 143 3.82 -2.80 -9.54
CA HIS A 143 5.27 -3.05 -9.59
C HIS A 143 5.64 -4.34 -8.83
N MET A 144 6.85 -4.85 -9.07
CA MET A 144 7.42 -5.96 -8.29
C MET A 144 8.10 -5.42 -7.03
N GLY A 145 7.40 -5.52 -5.90
CA GLY A 145 7.70 -4.73 -4.70
C GLY A 145 7.70 -5.50 -3.39
N CYS A 146 7.61 -4.73 -2.31
CA CYS A 146 7.52 -5.23 -0.95
C CYS A 146 6.07 -5.66 -0.63
N PRO A 147 5.83 -6.92 -0.26
CA PRO A 147 4.50 -7.44 0.06
C PRO A 147 3.77 -6.63 1.14
N ALA A 148 4.49 -6.12 2.14
CA ALA A 148 3.89 -5.37 3.24
C ALA A 148 3.35 -3.98 2.83
N SER A 149 3.75 -3.44 1.67
CA SER A 149 3.45 -2.07 1.27
C SER A 149 1.94 -1.81 1.07
N ASP A 150 1.26 -2.70 0.34
CA ASP A 150 -0.18 -2.59 0.11
C ASP A 150 -0.99 -2.79 1.40
N LEU A 151 -0.55 -3.70 2.28
CA LEU A 151 -1.18 -3.90 3.60
C LEU A 151 -1.10 -2.64 4.47
N ILE A 152 0.08 -2.02 4.54
CA ILE A 152 0.28 -0.76 5.26
C ILE A 152 -0.61 0.33 4.65
N ARG A 153 -0.69 0.40 3.33
CA ARG A 153 -1.53 1.39 2.62
C ARG A 153 -3.00 1.22 2.99
N VAL A 154 -3.52 -0.01 2.88
CA VAL A 154 -4.92 -0.36 3.23
C VAL A 154 -5.21 -0.03 4.69
N PHE A 155 -4.38 -0.46 5.64
CA PHE A 155 -4.62 -0.21 7.06
C PHE A 155 -4.50 1.28 7.41
N SER A 156 -3.68 2.03 6.66
CA SER A 156 -3.51 3.47 6.88
C SER A 156 -4.70 4.26 6.35
N SER A 157 -5.27 3.87 5.21
CA SER A 157 -6.35 4.62 4.55
C SER A 157 -7.77 4.12 4.84
N CYS A 158 -7.93 2.87 5.24
CA CYS A 158 -9.26 2.24 5.39
C CYS A 158 -9.65 2.02 6.85
N LEU A 159 -8.69 2.04 7.78
CA LEU A 159 -8.93 1.85 9.20
C LEU A 159 -8.66 3.12 9.99
N SER A 160 -9.52 3.35 10.99
CA SER A 160 -9.28 4.32 12.04
C SER A 160 -8.00 3.97 12.79
N GLY A 161 -7.32 4.98 13.36
CA GLY A 161 -6.14 4.73 14.16
C GLY A 161 -6.40 3.82 15.37
N LYS A 162 -7.64 3.81 15.89
CA LYS A 162 -8.06 2.91 16.98
C LYS A 162 -8.13 1.47 16.50
N ASP A 163 -8.81 1.22 15.39
CA ASP A 163 -9.03 -0.13 14.89
C ASP A 163 -7.74 -0.72 14.34
N ARG A 164 -6.91 0.08 13.65
CA ARG A 164 -5.57 -0.34 13.23
C ARG A 164 -4.75 -0.84 14.42
N ARG A 165 -4.66 -0.07 15.52
CA ARG A 165 -3.91 -0.49 16.72
C ARG A 165 -4.47 -1.75 17.39
N MET A 166 -5.78 -1.96 17.31
CA MET A 166 -6.46 -3.09 17.97
C MET A 166 -6.42 -4.37 17.13
N HIS A 167 -6.35 -4.26 15.81
CA HIS A 167 -6.63 -5.39 14.90
C HIS A 167 -5.53 -5.70 13.89
N TRP A 168 -4.48 -4.88 13.75
CA TRP A 168 -3.46 -5.09 12.71
C TRP A 168 -2.83 -6.49 12.77
N GLU A 169 -2.49 -7.00 13.96
CA GLU A 169 -1.86 -8.33 14.11
C GLU A 169 -2.74 -9.41 13.48
N LYS A 170 -4.01 -9.44 13.90
CA LYS A 170 -5.00 -10.41 13.40
C LYS A 170 -5.24 -10.25 11.89
N LEU A 171 -5.29 -9.02 11.39
CA LEU A 171 -5.50 -8.78 9.95
C LEU A 171 -4.30 -9.25 9.11
N VAL A 172 -3.06 -9.08 9.60
CA VAL A 172 -1.86 -9.62 8.93
C VAL A 172 -1.88 -11.15 8.96
N GLU A 173 -2.26 -11.77 10.07
CA GLU A 173 -2.43 -13.23 10.17
C GLU A 173 -3.51 -13.75 9.19
N GLU A 174 -4.66 -13.07 9.11
CA GLU A 174 -5.73 -13.43 8.16
C GLU A 174 -5.27 -13.29 6.71
N PHE A 175 -4.57 -12.20 6.36
CA PHE A 175 -3.94 -12.05 5.04
C PHE A 175 -2.96 -13.18 4.73
N TYR A 176 -2.07 -13.52 5.67
CA TYR A 176 -1.08 -14.56 5.46
C TYR A 176 -1.73 -15.93 5.23
N GLY A 177 -2.81 -16.24 5.97
CA GLY A 177 -3.59 -17.45 5.75
C GLY A 177 -4.23 -17.51 4.35
N TYR A 178 -4.75 -16.38 3.84
CA TYR A 178 -5.24 -16.32 2.46
C TYR A 178 -4.11 -16.54 1.45
N LEU A 179 -2.93 -15.98 1.70
CA LEU A 179 -1.78 -16.18 0.83
C LEU A 179 -1.34 -17.65 0.81
N GLU A 180 -1.25 -18.31 1.97
CA GLU A 180 -0.94 -19.74 2.04
C GLU A 180 -1.93 -20.59 1.23
N GLU A 181 -3.23 -20.27 1.31
CA GLU A 181 -4.26 -20.95 0.53
C GLU A 181 -4.08 -20.76 -0.99
N GLU A 182 -3.83 -19.53 -1.44
CA GLU A 182 -3.70 -19.19 -2.86
C GLU A 182 -2.37 -19.67 -3.48
N VAL A 183 -1.28 -19.69 -2.68
CA VAL A 183 0.03 -20.22 -3.07
C VAL A 183 -0.03 -21.75 -3.22
N GLY A 184 -0.72 -22.44 -2.31
CA GLY A 184 -0.85 -23.89 -2.31
C GLY A 184 0.45 -24.60 -1.99
N ASP A 185 0.85 -25.58 -2.82
CA ASP A 185 2.06 -26.41 -2.58
C ASP A 185 3.39 -25.72 -2.99
N ALA A 186 3.34 -24.48 -3.49
CA ALA A 186 4.53 -23.74 -3.89
C ALA A 186 5.27 -23.14 -2.69
N GLU A 187 6.52 -22.73 -2.91
CA GLU A 187 7.31 -22.05 -1.87
C GLU A 187 6.71 -20.67 -1.56
N MET A 188 6.55 -20.38 -0.27
CA MET A 188 6.06 -19.08 0.17
C MET A 188 7.11 -17.99 -0.10
N PRO A 189 6.71 -16.80 -0.59
CA PRO A 189 7.64 -15.73 -0.92
C PRO A 189 8.30 -15.09 0.32
N TYR A 190 7.75 -15.34 1.50
CA TYR A 190 8.20 -14.80 2.78
C TYR A 190 7.47 -15.47 3.96
N THR A 191 7.94 -15.21 5.19
CA THR A 191 7.32 -15.67 6.43
C THR A 191 6.40 -14.61 7.04
N LEU A 192 5.46 -15.05 7.87
CA LEU A 192 4.59 -14.16 8.64
C LEU A 192 5.40 -13.18 9.50
N GLU A 193 6.50 -13.63 10.12
CA GLU A 193 7.35 -12.78 10.95
C GLU A 193 8.00 -11.65 10.15
N GLN A 194 8.41 -11.91 8.90
CA GLN A 194 8.96 -10.87 8.04
C GLN A 194 7.91 -9.79 7.77
N VAL A 195 6.65 -10.15 7.46
CA VAL A 195 5.58 -9.15 7.23
C VAL A 195 5.25 -8.39 8.51
N VAL A 196 5.10 -9.09 9.63
CA VAL A 196 4.81 -8.49 10.94
C VAL A 196 5.88 -7.49 11.36
N SER A 197 7.14 -7.67 10.94
CA SER A 197 8.24 -6.74 11.26
C SER A 197 8.03 -5.32 10.73
N PHE A 198 7.19 -5.12 9.71
CA PHE A 198 6.86 -3.81 9.16
C PHE A 198 5.83 -3.01 9.98
N PHE A 199 5.15 -3.66 10.92
CA PHE A 199 4.08 -3.05 11.71
C PHE A 199 4.47 -2.77 13.17
N LYS A 200 5.69 -3.16 13.56
CA LYS A 200 6.25 -2.97 14.91
C LYS A 200 7.11 -1.71 14.98
#